data_AF-A0A7K6Q4W2-F1
#
_entry.id   AF-A0A7K6Q4W2-F1
#
_cell.length_a   1.000
_cell.length_b   1.000
_cell.length_c   1.000
_cell.angle_alpha   90.00
_cell.angle_beta   90.00
_cell.angle_gamma   90.00
#
_symmetry.space_group_name_H-M   'P 1'
#
loop_
_entity.id
_entity.type
_entity.pdbx_description
1 polymer ?
#
loop_
_entity_poly.entity_id
_entity_poly.type
_entity_poly.pdbx_seq_one_letter_code
_entity_poly.pdbx_strand_id
1 'polypeptide(L)'
;MQLLIPAILCLLGSCSLQGTESRRYESILTVPNGGPWGSWGHKQFCPSGYAKGFELKVSFDFFRGFWLFGDDTALNGIRLLCTDGTVIESSVGCWGNWTEAQLCSSDRLVSFSLRVERWWYLRDNTAANNVKFACSNGTQLEGWGPSGGHYGPWSSNCASGAICGLQTKVEEPQGKWDDTALNDMRVFCCH
;
A
#
# COMPACT_ATOMS: atom_id res chain seq x y z
N MET A 1 -32.71 -60.27 13.37
CA MET A 1 -31.54 -59.41 13.61
C MET A 1 -31.77 -58.10 12.85
N GLN A 2 -32.24 -57.06 13.55
CA GLN A 2 -32.46 -55.74 12.98
C GLN A 2 -31.11 -55.02 12.89
N LEU A 3 -30.65 -54.71 11.69
CA LEU A 3 -29.49 -53.86 11.44
C LEU A 3 -29.96 -52.41 11.41
N LEU A 4 -29.72 -51.68 12.50
CA LEU A 4 -29.88 -50.23 12.58
C LEU A 4 -28.72 -49.58 11.81
N ILE A 5 -29.00 -48.98 10.66
CA ILE A 5 -28.06 -48.12 9.94
C ILE A 5 -28.27 -46.69 10.45
N PRO A 6 -27.27 -46.01 11.04
CA PRO A 6 -27.43 -44.62 11.40
C PRO A 6 -27.30 -43.78 10.12
N ALA A 7 -28.38 -43.07 9.76
CA ALA A 7 -28.32 -42.04 8.74
C ALA A 7 -27.54 -40.85 9.29
N ILE A 8 -26.23 -40.81 9.02
CA ILE A 8 -25.40 -39.63 9.26
C ILE A 8 -25.81 -38.59 8.23
N LEU A 9 -26.67 -37.66 8.67
CA LEU A 9 -27.03 -36.47 7.90
C LEU A 9 -25.79 -35.55 7.87
N CYS A 10 -24.94 -35.71 6.86
CA CYS A 10 -23.88 -34.75 6.56
C CYS A 10 -24.55 -33.44 6.14
N LEU A 11 -24.72 -32.51 7.09
CA LEU A 11 -24.93 -31.10 6.81
C LEU A 11 -23.68 -30.62 6.06
N LEU A 12 -23.74 -30.68 4.73
CA LEU A 12 -22.86 -29.90 3.87
C LEU A 12 -23.17 -28.45 4.18
N GLY A 13 -22.47 -27.91 5.18
CA GLY A 13 -22.39 -26.49 5.40
C GLY A 13 -21.85 -25.90 4.12
N SER A 14 -22.75 -25.31 3.33
CA SER A 14 -22.41 -24.45 2.21
C SER A 14 -21.58 -23.31 2.79
N CYS A 15 -20.27 -23.51 2.83
CA CYS A 15 -19.33 -22.42 3.01
C CYS A 15 -19.48 -21.60 1.73
N SER A 16 -20.36 -20.60 1.79
CA SER A 16 -20.44 -19.57 0.79
C SER A 16 -19.06 -18.92 0.76
N LEU A 17 -18.19 -19.42 -0.12
CA LEU A 17 -17.07 -18.66 -0.64
C LEU A 17 -17.69 -17.44 -1.29
N GLN A 18 -17.93 -16.40 -0.50
CA GLN A 18 -18.01 -15.05 -1.04
C GLN A 18 -16.64 -14.79 -1.62
N GLY A 19 -16.45 -15.23 -2.87
CA GLY A 19 -15.40 -14.71 -3.71
C GLY A 19 -15.61 -13.21 -3.68
N THR A 20 -14.66 -12.49 -3.11
CA THR A 20 -14.59 -11.05 -3.26
C THR A 20 -14.53 -10.80 -4.76
N GLU A 21 -15.65 -10.42 -5.38
CA GLU A 21 -15.65 -9.98 -6.76
C GLU A 21 -14.60 -8.89 -6.85
N SER A 22 -13.49 -9.16 -7.53
CA SER A 22 -12.45 -8.14 -7.68
C SER A 22 -13.07 -6.99 -8.45
N ARG A 23 -13.23 -5.84 -7.79
CA ARG A 23 -13.78 -4.64 -8.41
C ARG A 23 -13.06 -4.38 -9.75
N ARG A 24 -13.84 -4.18 -10.82
CA ARG A 24 -13.28 -3.85 -12.14
C ARG A 24 -12.62 -2.47 -12.09
N TYR A 25 -11.42 -2.37 -12.63
CA TYR A 25 -10.69 -1.11 -12.80
C TYR A 25 -10.44 -0.84 -14.28
N GLU A 26 -10.33 0.43 -14.64
CA GLU A 26 -10.11 0.86 -16.01
C GLU A 26 -8.62 0.91 -16.39
N SER A 27 -7.82 1.47 -15.48
CA SER A 27 -6.40 1.73 -15.72
C SER A 27 -5.57 1.55 -14.45
N ILE A 28 -4.27 1.39 -14.65
CA ILE A 28 -3.27 1.28 -13.59
C ILE A 28 -2.36 2.50 -13.71
N LEU A 29 -2.17 3.22 -12.61
CA LEU A 29 -1.17 4.29 -12.53
C LEU A 29 0.11 3.72 -11.90
N THR A 30 1.24 4.01 -12.53
CA THR A 30 2.58 3.62 -12.10
C THR A 30 3.52 4.82 -12.20
N VAL A 31 4.63 4.78 -11.49
CA VAL A 31 5.73 5.76 -11.60
C VAL A 31 7.03 5.06 -12.01
N PRO A 32 7.95 5.74 -12.70
CA PRO A 32 9.15 5.10 -13.24
C PRO A 32 10.27 4.93 -12.20
N ASN A 33 10.15 5.54 -11.01
CA ASN A 33 11.22 5.60 -10.01
C ASN A 33 11.06 4.60 -8.86
N GLY A 34 10.05 3.72 -8.89
CA GLY A 34 9.90 2.65 -7.90
C GLY A 34 11.05 1.64 -7.95
N GLY A 35 11.38 1.07 -6.79
CA GLY A 35 12.45 0.09 -6.64
C GLY A 35 12.15 -1.24 -7.35
N PRO A 36 13.17 -1.92 -7.92
CA PRO A 36 12.95 -3.14 -8.68
C PRO A 36 12.71 -4.38 -7.81
N TRP A 37 13.14 -4.35 -6.55
CA TRP A 37 13.16 -5.51 -5.65
C TRP A 37 11.83 -5.77 -4.94
N GLY A 38 11.74 -6.95 -4.31
CA GLY A 38 10.53 -7.42 -3.64
C GLY A 38 9.46 -7.98 -4.57
N SER A 39 8.35 -8.39 -3.96
CA SER A 39 7.22 -9.03 -4.62
C SER A 39 5.99 -8.13 -4.55
N TRP A 40 5.19 -8.12 -5.62
CA TRP A 40 3.90 -7.45 -5.61
C TRP A 40 2.92 -8.23 -4.72
N GLY A 41 2.30 -7.54 -3.76
CA GLY A 41 1.28 -8.10 -2.87
C GLY A 41 -0.05 -8.41 -3.54
N HIS A 42 -1.09 -8.67 -2.76
CA HIS A 42 -2.45 -8.77 -3.31
C HIS A 42 -2.99 -7.39 -3.73
N LYS A 43 -3.82 -7.35 -4.77
CA LYS A 43 -4.56 -6.12 -5.10
C LYS A 43 -5.71 -5.96 -4.11
N GLN A 44 -5.89 -4.76 -3.57
CA GLN A 44 -7.05 -4.45 -2.73
C GLN A 44 -7.76 -3.20 -3.24
N PHE A 45 -9.09 -3.22 -3.15
CA PHE A 45 -9.97 -2.18 -3.69
C PHE A 45 -10.97 -1.74 -2.62
N CYS A 46 -11.35 -0.47 -2.67
CA CYS A 46 -12.49 0.05 -1.92
C CYS A 46 -13.73 -0.74 -2.37
N PRO A 47 -14.51 -1.34 -1.45
CA PRO A 47 -15.72 -2.08 -1.81
C PRO A 47 -16.69 -1.21 -2.61
N SER A 48 -16.80 0.07 -2.24
CA SER A 48 -17.54 1.08 -2.99
C SER A 48 -16.81 2.43 -3.00
N GLY A 49 -17.17 3.32 -3.93
CA GLY A 49 -16.62 4.67 -3.98
C GLY A 49 -15.12 4.71 -4.33
N TYR A 50 -14.34 5.60 -3.71
CA TYR A 50 -12.93 5.83 -4.10
C TYR A 50 -12.08 6.15 -2.88
N ALA A 51 -10.77 6.19 -3.06
CA ALA A 51 -9.86 6.68 -2.04
C ALA A 51 -9.96 8.21 -1.94
N LYS A 52 -10.12 8.70 -0.71
CA LYS A 52 -10.12 10.12 -0.35
C LYS A 52 -8.88 10.53 0.46
N GLY A 53 -8.02 9.58 0.79
CA GLY A 53 -6.82 9.85 1.57
C GLY A 53 -6.02 8.60 1.86
N PHE A 54 -4.98 8.74 2.66
CA PHE A 54 -4.03 7.67 2.92
C PHE A 54 -3.32 7.82 4.28
N GLU A 55 -2.77 6.71 4.75
CA GLU A 55 -1.86 6.64 5.90
C GLU A 55 -0.60 5.88 5.49
N LEU A 56 0.52 6.19 6.12
CA LEU A 56 1.79 5.48 5.90
C LEU A 56 2.16 4.69 7.14
N LYS A 57 2.74 3.51 6.95
CA LYS A 57 3.39 2.77 8.04
C LYS A 57 4.88 3.06 7.98
N VAL A 58 5.39 3.73 9.00
CA VAL A 58 6.79 4.19 9.03
C VAL A 58 7.46 3.68 10.29
N SER A 59 8.64 3.09 10.13
CA SER A 59 9.52 2.82 11.26
C SER A 59 10.33 4.08 11.54
N PHE A 60 10.16 4.69 12.70
CA PHE A 60 11.04 5.73 13.20
C PHE A 60 11.91 5.06 14.26
N ASP A 61 13.06 4.50 13.90
CA ASP A 61 13.99 3.98 14.90
C ASP A 61 14.74 5.17 15.55
N PHE A 62 14.02 5.91 16.39
CA PHE A 62 14.57 7.04 17.14
C PHE A 62 15.23 6.59 18.46
N PHE A 63 15.15 5.30 18.81
CA PHE A 63 15.55 4.80 20.12
C PHE A 63 16.24 3.43 20.05
N ARG A 64 17.47 3.42 19.52
CA ARG A 64 18.43 2.35 19.83
C ARG A 64 19.84 2.84 20.14
N GLY A 65 19.98 3.96 20.86
CA GLY A 65 21.14 4.26 21.73
C GLY A 65 22.55 4.21 21.13
N PHE A 66 22.68 4.07 19.81
CA PHE A 66 23.95 3.85 19.11
C PHE A 66 23.93 4.71 17.85
N TRP A 67 24.10 6.02 18.05
CA TRP A 67 24.12 7.09 17.05
C TRP A 67 25.25 7.00 15.99
N LEU A 68 25.81 5.82 15.74
CA LEU A 68 26.99 5.66 14.90
C LEU A 68 26.79 4.79 13.66
N PHE A 69 25.72 3.99 13.54
CA PHE A 69 25.48 3.17 12.34
C PHE A 69 23.99 2.81 12.17
N GLY A 70 23.24 3.50 11.30
CA GLY A 70 21.93 3.03 10.83
C GLY A 70 20.88 4.13 10.81
N ASP A 71 20.66 4.71 9.64
CA ASP A 71 19.65 5.72 9.36
C ASP A 71 18.41 5.02 8.78
N ASP A 72 17.84 4.07 9.52
CA ASP A 72 16.81 3.19 8.97
C ASP A 72 15.40 3.67 9.35
N THR A 73 15.09 4.91 8.95
CA THR A 73 13.69 5.34 8.86
C THR A 73 13.14 4.89 7.49
N ALA A 74 12.26 3.89 7.46
CA ALA A 74 11.80 3.27 6.21
C ALA A 74 10.26 3.22 6.10
N LEU A 75 9.75 3.43 4.88
CA LEU A 75 8.35 3.21 4.54
C LEU A 75 8.07 1.70 4.45
N ASN A 76 7.14 1.23 5.26
CA ASN A 76 6.79 -0.18 5.39
C ASN A 76 5.41 -0.51 4.83
N GLY A 77 4.54 0.48 4.65
CA GLY A 77 3.17 0.24 4.20
C GLY A 77 2.42 1.49 3.83
N ILE A 78 1.38 1.32 3.03
CA ILE A 78 0.46 2.38 2.60
C ILE A 78 -0.96 1.85 2.75
N ARG A 79 -1.81 2.64 3.39
CA ARG A 79 -3.26 2.43 3.43
C ARG A 79 -3.96 3.48 2.59
N LEU A 80 -5.01 3.10 1.89
CA LEU A 80 -5.97 4.06 1.34
C LEU A 80 -7.23 4.09 2.19
N LEU A 81 -7.74 5.31 2.40
CA LEU A 81 -8.96 5.59 3.13
C LEU A 81 -10.08 5.82 2.13
N CYS A 82 -11.07 4.94 2.11
CA CYS A 82 -12.15 4.96 1.14
C CYS A 82 -13.27 5.93 1.57
N THR A 83 -14.04 6.42 0.59
CA THR A 83 -15.18 7.31 0.83
C THR A 83 -16.30 6.64 1.62
N ASP A 84 -16.41 5.31 1.54
CA ASP A 84 -17.38 4.51 2.32
C ASP A 84 -16.92 4.20 3.75
N GLY A 85 -15.77 4.73 4.16
CA GLY A 85 -15.20 4.55 5.50
C GLY A 85 -14.34 3.30 5.64
N THR A 86 -14.24 2.46 4.60
CA THR A 86 -13.33 1.31 4.63
C THR A 86 -11.87 1.75 4.47
N VAL A 87 -10.96 0.93 5.01
CA VAL A 87 -9.52 1.12 4.88
C VAL A 87 -8.95 -0.08 4.16
N ILE A 88 -8.13 0.17 3.14
CA ILE A 88 -7.54 -0.88 2.32
C ILE A 88 -6.03 -0.81 2.31
N GLU A 89 -5.38 -1.97 2.28
CA GLU A 89 -3.93 -2.13 2.21
C GLU A 89 -3.57 -3.33 1.33
N SER A 90 -2.37 -3.34 0.77
CA SER A 90 -1.83 -4.49 0.03
C SER A 90 -0.85 -5.25 0.93
N SER A 91 0.31 -5.66 0.44
CA SER A 91 1.38 -6.14 1.32
C SER A 91 1.90 -4.99 2.19
N VAL A 92 2.11 -5.27 3.47
CA VAL A 92 2.59 -4.30 4.47
C VAL A 92 3.69 -4.96 5.29
N GLY A 93 4.79 -4.23 5.52
CA GLY A 93 5.88 -4.66 6.39
C GLY A 93 5.47 -4.76 7.85
N CYS A 94 6.14 -5.63 8.60
CA CYS A 94 5.80 -5.90 9.99
C CYS A 94 6.13 -4.71 10.92
N TRP A 95 7.16 -3.92 10.60
CA TRP A 95 7.68 -2.84 11.43
C TRP A 95 6.98 -1.50 11.26
N GLY A 96 7.21 -0.60 12.21
CA GLY A 96 6.71 0.77 12.22
C GLY A 96 5.28 0.95 12.72
N ASN A 97 4.86 2.21 12.80
CA ASN A 97 3.51 2.61 13.20
C ASN A 97 2.82 3.36 12.05
N TRP A 98 1.49 3.29 12.03
CA TRP A 98 0.68 4.08 11.10
C TRP A 98 0.71 5.55 11.51
N THR A 99 0.92 6.42 10.53
CA THR A 99 0.93 7.87 10.69
C THR A 99 -0.49 8.43 10.78
N GLU A 100 -0.61 9.72 11.09
CA GLU A 100 -1.87 10.44 10.91
C GLU A 100 -2.32 10.38 9.43
N ALA A 101 -3.63 10.36 9.23
CA ALA A 101 -4.27 10.34 7.93
C ALA A 101 -4.08 11.66 7.16
N GLN A 102 -3.68 11.53 5.90
CA GLN A 102 -3.71 12.60 4.91
C GLN A 102 -5.01 12.49 4.10
N LEU A 103 -5.87 13.50 4.18
CA LEU A 103 -7.20 13.48 3.57
C LEU A 103 -7.38 14.62 2.57
N CYS A 104 -7.96 14.30 1.41
CA CYS A 104 -8.62 15.28 0.57
C CYS A 104 -9.92 15.69 1.28
N SER A 105 -10.19 17.00 1.41
CA SER A 105 -11.31 17.50 2.22
C SER A 105 -12.67 16.87 1.83
N SER A 106 -13.13 17.14 0.60
CA SER A 106 -14.34 16.53 0.01
C SER A 106 -14.04 15.84 -1.33
N ASP A 107 -12.76 15.71 -1.66
CA ASP A 107 -12.23 15.31 -2.96
C ASP A 107 -11.68 13.88 -2.93
N ARG A 108 -11.24 13.38 -4.10
CA ARG A 108 -10.73 12.02 -4.28
C ARG A 108 -9.30 12.04 -4.77
N LEU A 109 -8.53 10.98 -4.50
CA LEU A 109 -7.17 10.84 -5.01
C LEU A 109 -7.20 10.47 -6.50
N VAL A 110 -6.39 11.15 -7.32
CA VAL A 110 -6.40 10.99 -8.80
C VAL A 110 -5.03 10.69 -9.42
N SER A 111 -3.94 10.95 -8.69
CA SER A 111 -2.56 10.70 -9.14
C SER A 111 -1.63 10.62 -7.93
N PHE A 112 -0.43 10.07 -8.12
CA PHE A 112 0.58 9.98 -7.06
C PHE A 112 2.00 10.25 -7.58
N SER A 113 2.89 10.61 -6.67
CA SER A 113 4.33 10.76 -6.91
C SER A 113 5.08 10.10 -5.76
N LEU A 114 6.04 9.23 -6.07
CA LEU A 114 6.78 8.45 -5.08
C LEU A 114 8.11 9.14 -4.76
N ARG A 115 8.43 9.28 -3.48
CA ARG A 115 9.73 9.75 -3.01
C ARG A 115 10.64 8.54 -2.81
N VAL A 116 11.77 8.57 -3.49
CA VAL A 116 12.68 7.43 -3.52
C VAL A 116 14.10 7.93 -3.30
N GLU A 117 14.83 7.22 -2.46
CA GLU A 117 16.25 7.45 -2.27
C GLU A 117 17.04 6.82 -3.41
N ARG A 118 17.82 7.65 -4.12
CA ARG A 118 18.66 7.17 -5.22
C ARG A 118 20.01 6.71 -4.70
N TRP A 119 20.46 5.61 -5.27
CA TRP A 119 21.77 5.00 -5.06
C TRP A 119 22.94 5.98 -5.25
N TRP A 120 23.92 5.93 -4.33
CA TRP A 120 25.28 6.40 -4.59
C TRP A 120 26.25 5.22 -4.42
N TYR A 121 26.90 4.88 -5.54
CA TYR A 121 28.03 3.97 -5.82
C TYR A 121 28.44 2.76 -4.95
N LEU A 122 28.08 2.61 -3.67
CA LEU A 122 28.65 1.57 -2.78
C LEU A 122 27.68 1.00 -1.70
N ARG A 123 26.38 1.30 -1.72
CA ARG A 123 25.38 0.68 -0.81
C ARG A 123 24.16 0.22 -1.58
N ASP A 124 23.65 -0.96 -1.24
CA ASP A 124 22.48 -1.54 -1.88
C ASP A 124 21.19 -0.78 -1.57
N ASN A 125 20.32 -0.73 -2.60
CA ASN A 125 18.88 -0.50 -2.61
C ASN A 125 18.33 0.93 -2.74
N THR A 126 17.51 1.08 -3.78
CA THR A 126 16.61 2.21 -4.03
C THR A 126 15.32 1.92 -3.29
N ALA A 127 15.06 2.60 -2.17
CA ALA A 127 13.88 2.38 -1.32
C ALA A 127 12.89 3.54 -1.41
N ALA A 128 11.59 3.24 -1.31
CA ALA A 128 10.57 4.28 -1.21
C ALA A 128 10.55 4.83 0.22
N ASN A 129 10.62 6.16 0.35
CA ASN A 129 10.64 6.85 1.64
C ASN A 129 9.32 7.56 1.92
N ASN A 130 8.62 8.04 0.89
CA ASN A 130 7.39 8.79 1.07
C ASN A 130 6.54 8.76 -0.22
N VAL A 131 5.32 9.27 -0.14
CA VAL A 131 4.42 9.41 -1.29
C VAL A 131 3.63 10.70 -1.19
N LYS A 132 3.40 11.33 -2.35
CA LYS A 132 2.43 12.39 -2.53
C LYS A 132 1.25 11.87 -3.32
N PHE A 133 0.06 12.34 -2.97
CA PHE A 133 -1.14 12.16 -3.80
C PHE A 133 -1.72 13.50 -4.21
N ALA A 134 -2.28 13.56 -5.42
CA ALA A 134 -3.05 14.68 -5.90
C ALA A 134 -4.55 14.41 -5.67
N CYS A 135 -5.26 15.40 -5.14
CA CYS A 135 -6.71 15.42 -5.05
C CYS A 135 -7.34 15.90 -6.37
N SER A 136 -8.60 15.55 -6.62
CA SER A 136 -9.36 15.99 -7.80
C SER A 136 -9.47 17.51 -7.94
N ASN A 137 -9.37 18.26 -6.84
CA ASN A 137 -9.37 19.73 -6.84
C ASN A 137 -7.98 20.37 -7.10
N GLY A 138 -6.93 19.56 -7.34
CA GLY A 138 -5.56 20.02 -7.56
C GLY A 138 -4.70 20.16 -6.29
N THR A 139 -5.27 19.98 -5.09
CA THR A 139 -4.50 19.97 -3.83
C THR A 139 -3.56 18.77 -3.81
N GLN A 140 -2.36 18.95 -3.28
CA GLN A 140 -1.38 17.87 -3.10
C GLN A 140 -1.23 17.55 -1.63
N LEU A 141 -1.31 16.27 -1.29
CA LEU A 141 -1.12 15.75 0.05
C LEU A 141 0.23 15.05 0.12
N GLU A 142 1.07 15.45 1.07
CA GLU A 142 2.36 14.84 1.33
C GLU A 142 2.24 13.91 2.54
N GLY A 143 2.74 12.68 2.39
CA GLY A 143 2.75 11.72 3.49
C GLY A 143 3.74 12.09 4.60
N TRP A 144 3.52 11.50 5.77
CA TRP A 144 4.41 11.63 6.93
C TRP A 144 5.60 10.64 6.90
N GLY A 145 6.09 10.32 5.70
CA GLY A 145 7.27 9.46 5.51
C GLY A 145 8.59 10.22 5.65
N PRO A 146 9.72 9.49 5.78
CA PRO A 146 11.06 10.08 5.82
C PRO A 146 11.34 11.08 4.69
N SER A 147 12.17 12.08 5.02
CA SER A 147 12.57 13.15 4.11
C SER A 147 13.80 12.81 3.25
N GLY A 148 14.36 11.60 3.37
CA GLY A 148 15.45 11.13 2.51
C GLY A 148 15.01 10.98 1.04
N GLY A 149 15.93 11.18 0.10
CA GLY A 149 15.67 11.04 -1.33
C GLY A 149 14.83 12.16 -1.96
N HIS A 150 14.37 11.91 -3.19
CA HIS A 150 13.64 12.88 -4.01
C HIS A 150 12.36 12.31 -4.58
N TYR A 151 11.36 13.17 -4.76
CA TYR A 151 10.15 12.82 -5.50
C TYR A 151 10.47 12.60 -6.97
N GLY A 152 9.97 11.50 -7.52
CA GLY A 152 9.95 11.24 -8.95
C GLY A 152 8.89 12.06 -9.68
N PRO A 153 8.74 11.83 -10.99
CA PRO A 153 7.64 12.42 -11.73
C PRO A 153 6.30 11.92 -11.18
N TRP A 154 5.27 12.74 -11.33
CA TRP A 154 3.89 12.32 -11.08
C TRP A 154 3.47 11.23 -12.05
N SER A 155 2.62 10.31 -11.59
CA SER A 155 1.88 9.42 -12.49
C SER A 155 0.95 10.23 -13.39
N SER A 156 0.43 9.60 -14.45
CA SER A 156 -0.75 10.15 -15.13
C SER A 156 -1.91 10.30 -14.15
N ASN A 157 -2.89 11.14 -14.48
CA ASN A 157 -4.16 11.17 -13.77
C ASN A 157 -5.04 10.00 -14.20
N CYS A 158 -5.97 9.58 -13.34
CA CYS A 158 -7.10 8.75 -13.78
C CYS A 158 -7.84 9.48 -14.91
N ALA A 159 -8.04 8.81 -16.05
CA ALA A 159 -8.70 9.40 -17.22
C ALA A 159 -10.17 9.76 -16.92
N SER A 160 -10.82 8.94 -16.09
CA SER A 160 -12.13 9.18 -15.52
C SER A 160 -12.19 8.62 -14.11
N GLY A 161 -13.17 9.07 -13.31
CA GLY A 161 -13.32 8.63 -11.92
C GLY A 161 -12.12 8.99 -11.03
N ALA A 162 -11.70 8.07 -10.17
CA ALA A 162 -10.62 8.28 -9.22
C ALA A 162 -9.97 6.96 -8.77
N ILE A 163 -8.90 7.06 -7.98
CA ILE A 163 -8.20 5.91 -7.40
C ILE A 163 -9.17 5.13 -6.51
N CYS A 164 -9.30 3.83 -6.75
CA CYS A 164 -10.19 2.93 -6.01
C CYS A 164 -9.47 1.72 -5.41
N GLY A 165 -8.17 1.58 -5.64
CA GLY A 165 -7.40 0.44 -5.14
C GLY A 165 -5.91 0.65 -5.25
N LEU A 166 -5.16 -0.21 -4.57
CA LEU A 166 -3.71 -0.21 -4.57
C LEU A 166 -3.13 -1.62 -4.63
N GLN A 167 -1.87 -1.67 -5.02
CA GLN A 167 -1.00 -2.82 -4.83
C GLN A 167 0.40 -2.29 -4.51
N THR A 168 1.03 -2.84 -3.48
CA THR A 168 2.38 -2.47 -3.05
C THR A 168 3.37 -3.56 -3.42
N LYS A 169 4.62 -3.16 -3.63
CA LYS A 169 5.75 -4.05 -3.85
C LYS A 169 6.63 -3.99 -2.61
N VAL A 170 6.72 -5.12 -1.92
CA VAL A 170 7.39 -5.22 -0.63
C VAL A 170 8.45 -6.30 -0.71
N GLU A 171 9.64 -5.99 -0.22
CA GLU A 171 10.72 -6.95 -0.07
C GLU A 171 10.62 -7.62 1.29
N GLU A 172 10.45 -8.94 1.31
CA GLU A 172 10.37 -9.72 2.53
C GLU A 172 11.74 -9.78 3.24
N PRO A 173 11.76 -9.94 4.58
CA PRO A 173 13.01 -10.12 5.33
C PRO A 173 13.85 -11.24 4.74
N GLN A 174 15.10 -10.95 4.36
CA GLN A 174 16.06 -11.94 3.88
C GLN A 174 16.86 -12.62 5.02
N GLY A 175 16.49 -12.35 6.28
CA GLY A 175 17.14 -12.95 7.44
C GLY A 175 16.60 -12.44 8.78
N LYS A 176 17.31 -12.73 9.88
CA LYS A 176 16.96 -12.26 11.23
C LYS A 176 17.12 -10.75 11.44
N TRP A 177 17.78 -10.07 10.51
CA TRP A 177 18.22 -8.67 10.66
C TRP A 177 17.87 -7.80 9.45
N ASP A 178 17.29 -8.37 8.39
CA ASP A 178 16.95 -7.61 7.19
C ASP A 178 15.51 -7.11 7.31
N ASP A 179 15.35 -5.80 7.21
CA ASP A 179 14.05 -5.17 7.37
C ASP A 179 13.19 -5.30 6.12
N THR A 180 11.90 -5.57 6.33
CA THR A 180 10.91 -5.51 5.25
C THR A 180 10.82 -4.07 4.74
N ALA A 181 10.92 -3.85 3.43
CA ALA A 181 10.90 -2.50 2.85
C ALA A 181 9.87 -2.39 1.72
N LEU A 182 9.09 -1.30 1.70
CA LEU A 182 8.26 -0.95 0.55
C LEU A 182 9.15 -0.31 -0.52
N ASN A 183 9.19 -0.95 -1.69
CA ASN A 183 10.03 -0.51 -2.81
C ASN A 183 9.23 0.23 -3.88
N ASP A 184 7.98 -0.16 -4.10
CA ASP A 184 7.14 0.43 -5.15
C ASP A 184 5.65 0.32 -4.83
N MET A 185 4.82 1.08 -5.55
CA MET A 185 3.38 0.97 -5.51
C MET A 185 2.77 1.26 -6.88
N ARG A 186 1.59 0.69 -7.10
CA ARG A 186 0.70 1.07 -8.20
C ARG A 186 -0.72 1.19 -7.70
N VAL A 187 -1.48 2.06 -8.33
CA VAL A 187 -2.88 2.31 -7.97
C VAL A 187 -3.80 2.06 -9.14
N PHE A 188 -5.05 1.74 -8.83
CA PHE A 188 -6.06 1.38 -9.82
C PHE A 188 -7.12 2.48 -9.89
N CYS A 189 -7.45 2.91 -11.10
CA CYS A 189 -8.54 3.85 -11.35
C CYS A 189 -9.84 3.09 -11.65
N CYS A 190 -10.94 3.51 -11.04
CA CYS A 190 -12.28 3.01 -11.32
C CYS A 190 -13.17 4.14 -11.79
N HIS A 191 -14.25 3.76 -12.48
CA HIS A 191 -15.46 4.57 -12.62
C HIS A 191 -16.27 4.63 -11.33
#